data_AF-A0AA37W8W5-F1
#
_entry.id   AF-A0AA37W8W5-F1
#
_cell.length_a   1.000
_cell.length_b   1.000
_cell.length_c   1.000
_cell.angle_alpha   90.00
_cell.angle_beta   90.00
_cell.angle_gamma   90.00
#
_symmetry.space_group_name_H-M   'P 1'
#
loop_
_entity.id
_entity.type
_entity.pdbx_description
1 polymer ?
#
loop_
_entity_poly.entity_id
_entity_poly.type
_entity_poly.pdbx_seq_one_letter_code
_entity_poly.pdbx_strand_id
1 'polypeptide(L)'
;MFDFSFSEIALFVMVAMVFIRPKDLPVAIRTLSNGLKAMRRMAAEFQSHVDEMVREADLSEARDQFRDLKNFNLRDRVTKAIDGDNSIRRSLELDTPAKASAADLPKVPPAPPLPPPPLTDLKTVPYNARPQFEPVVDLPVQEELDVNEDVAGAPSILPPSTARRLQHERSRWRAPDILPPVRAIHAGRRISIASGKDGE
;
A
#
# COMPACT_ATOMS: atom_id res chain seq x y z
N MET A 1 -13.04 -11.06 -40.19
CA MET A 1 -13.48 -11.87 -39.03
C MET A 1 -12.28 -11.93 -38.10
N PHE A 2 -12.35 -11.29 -36.94
CA PHE A 2 -11.27 -11.30 -35.96
C PHE A 2 -11.51 -12.49 -35.03
N ASP A 3 -11.00 -13.66 -35.43
CA ASP A 3 -11.03 -14.86 -34.58
C ASP A 3 -10.00 -14.68 -33.48
N PHE A 4 -10.42 -14.12 -32.34
CA PHE A 4 -9.65 -14.03 -31.10
C PHE A 4 -9.41 -15.45 -30.55
N SER A 5 -8.49 -16.19 -31.15
CA SER A 5 -8.11 -17.51 -30.66
C SER A 5 -6.99 -17.38 -29.64
N PHE A 6 -6.76 -18.45 -28.88
CA PHE A 6 -5.68 -18.52 -27.91
C PHE A 6 -4.30 -18.26 -28.54
N SER A 7 -4.11 -18.63 -29.81
CA SER A 7 -2.92 -18.33 -30.61
C SER A 7 -2.66 -16.83 -30.76
N GLU A 8 -3.69 -16.05 -31.09
CA GLU A 8 -3.58 -14.59 -31.26
C GLU A 8 -3.31 -13.92 -29.92
N ILE A 9 -3.96 -14.38 -28.84
CA ILE A 9 -3.67 -13.89 -27.49
C ILE A 9 -2.21 -14.19 -27.10
N ALA A 10 -1.72 -15.40 -27.36
CA ALA A 10 -0.32 -15.76 -27.11
C ALA A 10 0.66 -14.90 -27.93
N LEU A 11 0.32 -14.60 -29.20
CA LEU A 11 1.09 -13.69 -30.04
C LEU A 11 1.16 -12.28 -29.45
N PHE A 12 0.03 -11.73 -29.00
CA PHE A 12 0.00 -10.42 -28.34
C PHE A 12 0.83 -10.40 -27.05
N VAL A 13 0.80 -11.46 -26.24
CA VAL A 13 1.63 -11.57 -25.03
C VAL A 13 3.12 -11.60 -25.39
N MET A 14 3.50 -12.35 -26.43
CA MET A 14 4.89 -12.41 -26.88
C MET A 14 5.39 -11.05 -27.38
N VAL A 15 4.58 -10.35 -28.19
CA VAL A 15 4.88 -9.00 -28.64
C VAL A 15 4.97 -8.04 -27.44
N ALA A 16 4.00 -8.10 -26.53
CA ALA A 16 4.02 -7.27 -25.32
C ALA A 16 5.28 -7.51 -24.48
N MET A 17 5.77 -8.75 -24.35
CA MET A 17 6.99 -9.07 -23.60
C MET A 17 8.28 -8.53 -24.25
N VAL A 18 8.27 -8.31 -25.58
CA VAL A 18 9.39 -7.68 -26.30
C VAL A 18 9.40 -6.17 -26.06
N PHE A 19 8.25 -5.52 -26.13
CA PHE A 19 8.12 -4.07 -25.96
C PHE A 19 8.15 -3.63 -24.49
N ILE A 20 7.40 -4.33 -23.65
CA ILE A 20 7.36 -4.18 -22.20
C ILE A 20 8.30 -5.26 -21.68
N ARG A 21 9.46 -4.84 -21.16
CA ARG A 21 10.47 -5.79 -20.65
C ARG A 21 9.80 -6.86 -19.79
N PRO A 22 10.25 -8.12 -19.84
CA PRO A 22 9.61 -9.21 -19.10
C PRO A 22 9.53 -8.99 -17.59
N LYS A 23 10.41 -8.14 -17.04
CA LYS A 23 10.42 -7.75 -15.62
C LYS A 23 9.38 -6.69 -15.27
N ASP A 24 8.90 -5.93 -16.25
CA ASP A 24 7.96 -4.82 -16.07
C ASP A 24 6.50 -5.29 -16.29
N LEU A 25 6.30 -6.37 -17.06
CA LEU A 25 4.99 -6.97 -17.31
C LEU A 25 4.25 -7.40 -16.02
N PRO A 26 4.89 -8.04 -15.01
CA PRO A 26 4.24 -8.37 -13.74
C PRO A 26 3.77 -7.13 -12.97
N VAL A 27 4.53 -6.03 -13.05
CA VAL A 27 4.16 -4.77 -12.41
C VAL A 27 2.98 -4.14 -13.14
N ALA A 28 2.99 -4.13 -14.48
CA ALA A 28 1.90 -3.64 -15.31
C ALA A 28 0.58 -4.40 -15.06
N ILE A 29 0.62 -5.74 -14.99
CA ILE A 29 -0.55 -6.56 -14.65
C ILE A 29 -1.07 -6.20 -13.26
N ARG A 30 -0.19 -6.04 -12.26
CA ARG A 30 -0.62 -5.65 -10.90
C ARG A 30 -1.31 -4.28 -10.91
N THR A 31 -0.75 -3.29 -11.58
CA THR A 31 -1.33 -1.95 -11.69
C THR A 31 -2.69 -1.98 -12.38
N LEU A 32 -2.78 -2.66 -13.52
CA LEU A 32 -4.03 -2.83 -14.25
C LEU A 32 -5.08 -3.58 -13.41
N SER A 33 -4.68 -4.66 -12.75
CA SER A 33 -5.57 -5.47 -11.91
C SER A 33 -6.09 -4.69 -10.71
N ASN A 34 -5.28 -3.81 -10.11
CA ASN A 34 -5.70 -2.94 -9.02
C ASN A 34 -6.74 -1.92 -9.50
N GLY A 35 -6.55 -1.34 -10.69
CA GLY A 35 -7.54 -0.47 -11.33
C GLY A 35 -8.85 -1.19 -11.64
N LEU A 36 -8.77 -2.37 -12.26
CA LEU A 36 -9.94 -3.23 -12.49
C LEU A 36 -10.62 -3.68 -11.19
N LYS A 37 -9.86 -3.92 -10.12
CA LYS A 37 -10.40 -4.30 -8.80
C LYS A 37 -11.19 -3.16 -8.19
N ALA A 38 -10.67 -1.93 -8.27
CA ALA A 38 -11.40 -0.74 -7.85
C ALA A 38 -12.68 -0.56 -8.69
N MET A 39 -12.58 -0.69 -10.01
CA MET A 39 -13.74 -0.63 -10.91
C MET A 39 -14.78 -1.72 -10.61
N ARG A 40 -14.34 -2.95 -10.32
CA ARG A 40 -15.23 -4.07 -9.96
C ARG A 40 -15.89 -3.84 -8.60
N ARG A 41 -15.20 -3.23 -7.65
CA ARG A 41 -15.78 -2.85 -6.35
C ARG A 41 -16.87 -1.80 -6.53
N MET A 42 -16.60 -0.75 -7.30
CA MET A 42 -17.60 0.25 -7.67
C MET A 42 -18.78 -0.40 -8.40
N ALA A 43 -18.52 -1.28 -9.37
CA ALA A 43 -19.56 -2.01 -10.09
C ALA A 43 -20.40 -2.94 -9.18
N ALA A 44 -19.81 -3.50 -8.11
CA ALA A 44 -20.56 -4.30 -7.14
C ALA A 44 -21.56 -3.43 -6.35
N GLU A 45 -21.16 -2.20 -6.01
CA GLU A 45 -22.04 -1.21 -5.40
C GLU A 45 -23.14 -0.80 -6.39
N PHE A 46 -22.81 -0.51 -7.66
CA PHE A 46 -23.81 -0.26 -8.71
C PHE A 46 -24.75 -1.44 -8.94
N GLN A 47 -24.26 -2.68 -8.94
CA GLN A 47 -25.12 -3.86 -9.08
C GLN A 47 -26.15 -3.92 -7.95
N SER A 48 -25.76 -3.59 -6.72
CA SER A 48 -26.71 -3.56 -5.59
C SER A 48 -27.80 -2.50 -5.77
N HIS A 49 -27.43 -1.32 -6.27
CA HIS A 49 -28.39 -0.24 -6.55
C HIS A 49 -29.28 -0.54 -7.77
N VAL A 50 -28.70 -1.13 -8.82
CA VAL A 50 -29.43 -1.52 -10.03
C VAL A 50 -30.35 -2.70 -9.73
N ASP A 51 -29.94 -3.66 -8.90
CA ASP A 51 -30.79 -4.78 -8.49
C ASP A 51 -32.05 -4.30 -7.75
N GLU A 52 -31.94 -3.27 -6.91
CA GLU A 52 -33.09 -2.63 -6.24
C GLU A 52 -34.01 -1.94 -7.26
N MET A 53 -33.43 -1.18 -8.20
CA MET A 53 -34.20 -0.49 -9.25
C MET A 53 -34.87 -1.47 -10.23
N VAL A 54 -34.20 -2.55 -10.61
CA VAL A 54 -34.70 -3.60 -11.52
C VAL A 54 -35.78 -4.44 -10.86
N ARG A 55 -35.71 -4.60 -9.53
CA ARG A 55 -36.74 -5.29 -8.74
C ARG A 55 -38.01 -4.45 -8.61
N GLU A 56 -37.88 -3.13 -8.54
CA GLU A 56 -39.01 -2.19 -8.58
C GLU A 56 -39.58 -2.04 -9.99
N ALA A 57 -38.72 -2.04 -11.01
CA ALA A 57 -39.09 -1.95 -12.41
C ALA A 57 -38.92 -3.30 -13.12
N ASP A 58 -39.67 -4.34 -12.74
CA ASP A 58 -39.94 -5.65 -13.40
C ASP A 58 -38.97 -6.24 -14.47
N LEU A 59 -37.68 -5.87 -14.49
CA LEU A 59 -36.70 -6.20 -15.52
C LEU A 59 -35.91 -7.48 -15.17
N SER A 60 -36.53 -8.37 -14.39
CA SER A 60 -35.93 -9.62 -13.91
C SER A 60 -35.54 -10.55 -15.08
N GLU A 61 -36.37 -10.58 -16.12
CA GLU A 61 -36.21 -11.47 -17.27
C GLU A 61 -34.98 -11.09 -18.14
N ALA A 62 -34.67 -9.80 -18.27
CA ALA A 62 -33.47 -9.34 -18.97
C ALA A 62 -32.17 -9.72 -18.23
N ARG A 63 -32.20 -9.70 -16.89
CA ARG A 63 -31.07 -10.13 -16.06
C ARG A 63 -30.79 -11.62 -16.21
N ASP A 64 -31.83 -12.44 -16.24
CA ASP A 64 -31.69 -13.89 -16.34
C ASP A 64 -31.14 -14.33 -17.71
N GLN A 65 -31.63 -13.74 -18.80
CA GLN A 65 -31.11 -13.99 -20.15
C GLN A 65 -29.62 -13.65 -20.27
N PHE A 66 -29.18 -12.52 -19.69
CA PHE A 66 -27.76 -12.15 -19.66
C PHE A 66 -26.90 -13.08 -18.80
N ARG A 67 -27.44 -13.57 -17.67
CA ARG A 67 -26.74 -14.50 -16.79
C ARG A 67 -26.53 -15.85 -17.47
N ASP A 68 -27.55 -16.36 -18.14
CA ASP A 68 -27.51 -17.66 -18.80
C ASP A 68 -26.54 -17.65 -19.98
N LEU A 69 -26.51 -16.57 -20.77
CA LEU A 69 -25.57 -16.42 -21.88
C LEU A 69 -24.11 -16.37 -21.42
N LYS A 70 -23.83 -15.71 -20.28
CA LYS A 70 -22.48 -15.65 -19.70
C LYS A 70 -22.00 -17.00 -19.18
N ASN A 71 -22.89 -17.79 -18.59
CA ASN A 71 -22.55 -19.04 -17.94
C ASN A 71 -22.30 -20.19 -18.93
N PHE A 72 -23.03 -20.23 -20.05
CA PHE A 72 -23.10 -21.42 -20.92
C PHE A 72 -21.84 -21.71 -21.77
N ASN A 73 -20.92 -20.74 -21.96
CA ASN A 73 -19.84 -20.91 -22.95
C ASN A 73 -18.45 -20.43 -22.52
N LEU A 74 -18.38 -19.43 -21.65
CA LEU A 74 -17.11 -18.78 -21.34
C LEU A 74 -16.30 -19.57 -20.30
N ARG A 75 -16.95 -20.00 -19.22
CA ARG A 75 -16.27 -20.73 -18.15
C ARG A 75 -15.69 -22.06 -18.63
N ASP A 76 -16.45 -22.81 -19.42
CA ASP A 76 -16.01 -24.12 -19.89
C ASP A 76 -14.86 -24.02 -20.88
N ARG A 77 -14.90 -23.04 -21.80
CA ARG A 77 -13.80 -22.79 -22.75
C ARG A 77 -12.53 -22.30 -22.05
N VAL A 78 -12.66 -21.40 -21.08
CA VAL A 78 -11.54 -20.88 -20.29
C VAL A 78 -10.93 -21.98 -19.43
N THR A 79 -11.76 -22.78 -18.74
CA THR A 79 -11.28 -23.88 -17.90
C THR A 79 -10.56 -24.94 -18.74
N LYS A 80 -11.15 -25.33 -19.87
CA LYS A 80 -10.55 -26.32 -20.78
C LYS A 80 -9.22 -25.85 -21.39
N ALA A 81 -9.05 -24.55 -21.59
CA ALA A 81 -7.84 -23.99 -22.18
C ALA A 81 -6.73 -23.69 -21.16
N ILE A 82 -7.08 -23.31 -19.93
CA ILE A 82 -6.11 -23.03 -18.85
C ILE A 82 -5.69 -24.31 -18.13
N ASP A 83 -6.60 -25.26 -17.96
CA ASP A 83 -6.43 -26.43 -17.11
C ASP A 83 -7.00 -27.69 -17.80
N GLY A 84 -6.57 -27.90 -19.06
CA GLY A 84 -7.01 -29.02 -19.87
C GLY A 84 -6.56 -30.39 -19.34
N ASP A 85 -5.50 -30.42 -18.54
CA ASP A 85 -4.88 -31.63 -17.98
C ASP A 85 -5.01 -31.74 -16.45
N ASN A 86 -5.73 -30.83 -15.78
CA ASN A 86 -5.83 -30.72 -14.32
C ASN A 86 -4.48 -30.55 -13.58
N SER A 87 -3.41 -30.19 -14.30
CA SER A 87 -2.07 -30.06 -13.72
C SER A 87 -1.99 -28.91 -12.72
N ILE A 88 -2.66 -27.79 -13.01
CA ILE A 88 -2.64 -26.59 -12.17
C ILE A 88 -3.34 -26.85 -10.84
N ARG A 89 -4.51 -27.51 -10.86
CA ARG A 89 -5.23 -27.91 -9.64
C ARG A 89 -4.40 -28.85 -8.78
N ARG A 90 -3.75 -29.83 -9.41
CA ARG A 90 -2.91 -30.79 -8.70
C ARG A 90 -1.72 -30.12 -8.04
N SER A 91 -1.06 -29.15 -8.69
CA SER A 91 0.02 -28.38 -8.04
C SER A 91 -0.45 -27.50 -6.88
N LEU A 92 -1.65 -26.91 -6.97
CA LEU A 92 -2.21 -26.07 -5.89
C LEU A 92 -2.68 -26.88 -4.67
N GLU A 93 -3.14 -28.12 -4.92
CA GLU A 93 -3.56 -29.04 -3.87
C GLU A 93 -2.36 -29.69 -3.16
N LEU A 94 -1.26 -29.95 -3.88
CA LEU A 94 -0.03 -30.51 -3.32
C LEU A 94 0.74 -29.52 -2.42
N ASP A 95 0.65 -28.21 -2.67
CA ASP A 95 1.30 -27.15 -1.87
C ASP A 95 0.42 -26.55 -0.77
N THR A 96 -0.85 -26.96 -0.66
CA THR A 96 -1.64 -26.70 0.54
C THR A 96 -1.28 -27.79 1.54
N PRO A 97 -0.50 -27.54 2.61
CA PRO A 97 -0.41 -28.50 3.70
C PRO A 97 -1.83 -28.63 4.23
N ALA A 98 -2.47 -29.74 3.85
CA ALA A 98 -3.71 -30.19 4.39
C ALA A 98 -3.57 -30.11 5.90
N LYS A 99 -4.24 -29.11 6.49
CA LYS A 99 -4.65 -29.10 7.89
C LYS A 99 -3.66 -29.86 8.75
N ALA A 100 -2.49 -29.28 8.99
CA ALA A 100 -1.59 -29.76 10.03
C ALA A 100 -2.43 -29.75 11.31
N SER A 101 -2.98 -30.92 11.63
CA SER A 101 -3.69 -31.16 12.86
C SER A 101 -2.69 -30.81 13.95
N ALA A 102 -2.99 -29.78 14.72
CA ALA A 102 -2.20 -29.37 15.89
C ALA A 102 -2.10 -30.50 16.97
N ALA A 103 -2.51 -31.72 16.65
CA ALA A 103 -2.53 -32.89 17.50
C ALA A 103 -1.25 -33.75 17.45
N ASP A 104 -0.38 -33.60 16.44
CA ASP A 104 0.82 -34.45 16.27
C ASP A 104 2.17 -33.76 16.59
N LEU A 105 2.15 -32.58 17.20
CA LEU A 105 3.38 -31.99 17.75
C LEU A 105 3.74 -32.67 19.08
N PRO A 106 5.02 -33.00 19.34
CA PRO A 106 5.43 -33.50 20.65
C PRO A 106 5.08 -32.45 21.72
N LYS A 107 4.23 -32.84 22.67
CA LYS A 107 3.80 -32.00 23.79
C LYS A 107 5.02 -31.65 24.65
N VAL A 108 5.56 -30.45 24.46
CA VAL A 108 6.56 -29.88 25.36
C VAL A 108 5.90 -29.69 26.73
N PRO A 109 6.48 -30.21 27.83
CA PRO A 109 5.92 -30.01 29.16
C PRO A 109 5.87 -28.51 29.47
N PRO A 110 4.78 -28.01 30.09
CA PRO A 110 4.64 -26.59 30.41
C PRO A 110 5.80 -26.15 31.30
N ALA A 111 6.40 -25.01 30.96
CA ALA A 111 7.45 -24.38 31.76
C ALA A 111 6.94 -24.11 33.19
N PRO A 112 7.77 -24.28 34.22
CA PRO A 112 7.38 -23.99 35.60
C PRO A 112 6.90 -22.53 35.72
N PRO A 113 5.86 -22.27 36.55
CA PRO A 113 5.34 -20.91 36.71
C PRO A 113 6.45 -20.00 37.25
N LEU A 114 6.74 -18.94 36.49
CA LEU A 114 7.62 -17.87 36.94
C LEU A 114 7.01 -17.23 38.20
N PRO A 115 7.83 -16.84 39.19
CA PRO A 115 7.33 -16.11 40.34
C PRO A 115 6.67 -14.80 39.87
N PRO A 116 5.57 -14.37 40.51
CA PRO A 116 4.93 -13.11 40.19
C PRO A 116 5.94 -11.97 40.37
N PRO A 117 5.98 -10.98 39.45
CA PRO A 117 6.81 -9.80 39.63
C PRO A 117 6.39 -9.09 40.93
N PRO A 118 7.33 -8.52 41.69
CA PRO A 118 6.99 -7.77 42.89
C PRO A 118 6.03 -6.63 42.51
N LEU A 119 4.91 -6.55 43.22
CA LEU A 119 3.99 -5.43 43.17
C LEU A 119 4.68 -4.22 43.81
N THR A 120 5.54 -3.57 43.03
CA THR A 120 6.01 -2.23 43.37
C THR A 120 4.85 -1.27 43.08
N ASP A 121 4.34 -0.65 44.14
CA ASP A 121 3.29 0.37 44.21
C ASP A 121 3.00 1.11 42.89
N LEU A 122 2.10 0.55 42.08
CA LEU A 122 1.43 1.31 41.04
C LEU A 122 0.26 2.03 41.70
N LYS A 123 0.52 3.28 42.11
CA LYS A 123 -0.52 4.25 42.44
C LYS A 123 -1.40 4.40 41.19
N THR A 124 -2.54 3.70 41.16
CA THR A 124 -3.47 3.71 40.03
C THR A 124 -4.05 5.10 39.88
N VAL A 125 -3.53 5.85 38.91
CA VAL A 125 -4.12 7.12 38.49
C VAL A 125 -5.27 6.78 37.53
N PRO A 126 -6.52 7.16 37.83
CA PRO A 126 -7.63 6.89 36.93
C PRO A 126 -7.44 7.61 35.60
N TYR A 127 -7.91 7.00 34.50
CA TYR A 127 -7.70 7.42 33.11
C TYR A 127 -8.07 8.90 32.81
N ASN A 128 -8.83 9.54 33.69
CA ASN A 128 -9.31 10.91 33.58
C ASN A 128 -8.65 11.91 34.56
N ALA A 129 -7.60 11.55 35.30
CA ALA A 129 -6.86 12.53 36.09
C ALA A 129 -5.95 13.37 35.17
N ARG A 130 -6.16 14.69 35.15
CA ARG A 130 -5.18 15.62 34.59
C ARG A 130 -3.87 15.48 35.38
N PRO A 131 -2.71 15.27 34.74
CA PRO A 131 -1.45 15.17 35.46
C PRO A 131 -1.19 16.50 36.17
N GLN A 132 -1.22 16.47 37.50
CA GLN A 132 -0.64 17.53 38.31
C GLN A 132 0.87 17.29 38.27
N PHE A 133 1.61 18.16 37.59
CA PHE A 133 3.07 18.13 37.62
C PHE A 133 3.52 18.52 39.04
N GLU A 134 3.98 17.54 39.81
CA GLU A 134 4.83 17.82 40.97
C GLU A 134 6.24 18.17 40.47
N PRO A 135 6.91 19.18 41.06
CA PRO A 135 8.24 19.57 40.63
C PRO A 135 9.21 18.47 41.04
N VAL A 136 9.77 17.77 40.04
CA VAL A 136 10.73 16.69 40.26
C VAL A 136 12.02 17.27 40.82
N VAL A 137 12.35 16.85 42.04
CA VAL A 137 13.63 17.04 42.70
C VAL A 137 14.65 16.06 42.09
N ASP A 138 15.73 16.63 41.56
CA ASP A 138 17.07 16.07 41.36
C ASP A 138 17.19 14.58 41.01
N LEU A 139 16.86 14.24 39.77
CA LEU A 139 17.52 13.15 39.05
C LEU A 139 18.48 13.79 38.03
N PRO A 140 19.73 13.31 37.87
CA PRO A 140 20.55 13.77 36.77
C PRO A 140 19.83 13.38 35.48
N VAL A 141 19.32 14.40 34.78
CA VAL A 141 18.77 14.29 33.44
C VAL A 141 19.88 13.70 32.59
N GLN A 142 19.83 12.40 32.35
CA GLN A 142 20.47 11.85 31.17
C GLN A 142 19.78 12.58 30.02
N GLU A 143 20.52 13.49 29.38
CA GLU A 143 20.11 14.11 28.13
C GLU A 143 19.78 12.96 27.18
N GLU A 144 18.48 12.63 27.10
CA GLU A 144 17.96 11.83 26.01
C GLU A 144 18.32 12.62 24.76
N LEU A 145 19.38 12.17 24.08
CA LEU A 145 19.81 12.72 22.80
C LEU A 145 18.57 12.87 21.94
N ASP A 146 18.16 14.12 21.72
CA ASP A 146 16.94 14.43 21.00
C ASP A 146 17.04 13.73 19.64
N VAL A 147 16.22 12.71 19.43
CA VAL A 147 16.32 11.75 18.32
C VAL A 147 16.17 12.45 16.95
N ASN A 148 15.81 13.74 16.96
CA ASN A 148 15.64 14.59 15.80
C ASN A 148 16.52 15.85 15.81
N GLU A 149 17.61 15.91 16.58
CA GLU A 149 18.55 17.04 16.55
C GLU A 149 19.05 17.31 15.12
N ASP A 150 19.27 16.25 14.35
CA ASP A 150 19.68 16.32 12.94
C ASP A 150 18.64 17.01 12.03
N VAL A 151 17.38 17.08 12.46
CA VAL A 151 16.24 17.62 11.71
C VAL A 151 15.74 18.96 12.28
N ALA A 152 16.40 19.51 13.31
CA ALA A 152 15.94 20.71 14.03
C ALA A 152 15.72 21.96 13.14
N GLY A 153 16.46 22.07 12.03
CA GLY A 153 16.32 23.16 11.06
C GLY A 153 15.22 22.97 10.00
N ALA A 154 14.46 21.88 10.04
CA ALA A 154 13.41 21.60 9.07
C ALA A 154 12.04 22.11 9.56
N PRO A 155 11.16 22.53 8.64
CA PRO A 155 9.81 22.90 9.01
C PRO A 155 9.05 21.66 9.55
N SER A 156 8.36 21.83 10.67
CA SER A 156 7.58 20.78 11.36
C SER A 156 6.43 20.18 10.54
N ILE A 157 6.09 20.80 9.41
CA ILE A 157 5.10 20.31 8.44
C ILE A 157 5.60 19.02 7.76
N LEU A 158 6.92 18.83 7.66
CA LEU A 158 7.50 17.66 7.02
C LEU A 158 7.70 16.53 8.04
N PRO A 159 7.35 15.27 7.70
CA PRO A 159 7.71 14.16 8.55
C PRO A 159 9.24 14.02 8.60
N PRO A 160 9.79 13.53 9.74
CA PRO A 160 11.24 13.54 9.99
C PRO A 160 12.03 12.75 8.94
N SER A 161 11.47 11.66 8.43
CA SER A 161 12.07 10.86 7.35
C SER A 161 12.23 11.66 6.04
N THR A 162 11.23 12.47 5.69
CA THR A 162 11.27 13.33 4.51
C THR A 162 12.25 14.47 4.72
N ALA A 163 12.25 15.09 5.89
CA ALA A 163 13.17 16.18 6.20
C ALA A 163 14.66 15.74 6.16
N ARG A 164 15.01 14.58 6.71
CA ARG A 164 16.35 13.98 6.59
C ARG A 164 16.76 13.77 5.14
N ARG A 165 15.88 13.17 4.33
CA ARG A 165 16.13 12.94 2.92
C ARG A 165 16.41 14.25 2.17
N LEU A 166 15.59 15.27 2.40
CA LEU A 166 15.74 16.56 1.74
C LEU A 166 17.02 17.27 2.17
N GLN A 167 17.41 17.20 3.45
CA GLN A 167 18.68 17.75 3.92
C GLN A 167 19.90 17.10 3.23
N HIS A 168 19.91 15.77 3.08
CA HIS A 168 20.95 15.06 2.34
C HIS A 168 20.97 15.44 0.85
N GLU A 169 19.82 15.66 0.25
CA GLU A 169 19.70 16.02 -1.17
C GLU A 169 19.99 17.51 -1.44
N ARG A 170 19.84 18.39 -0.44
CA ARG A 170 19.97 19.85 -0.56
C ARG A 170 21.32 20.31 -1.10
N SER A 171 22.40 19.59 -0.79
CA SER A 171 23.75 19.90 -1.31
C SER A 171 23.86 19.74 -2.83
N ARG A 172 23.01 18.91 -3.42
CA ARG A 172 22.96 18.62 -4.86
C ARG A 172 21.96 19.49 -5.62
N TRP A 173 21.11 20.24 -4.91
CA TRP A 173 20.13 21.10 -5.54
C TRP A 173 20.82 22.31 -6.16
N ARG A 174 20.70 22.44 -7.48
CA ARG A 174 20.99 23.68 -8.20
C ARG A 174 19.70 24.21 -8.78
N ALA A 175 19.49 25.52 -8.68
CA ALA A 175 18.40 26.15 -9.41
C ALA A 175 18.69 25.96 -10.92
N PRO A 176 17.71 25.53 -11.73
CA PRO A 176 17.89 25.47 -13.18
C PRO A 176 18.12 26.87 -13.73
N ASP A 177 19.02 27.01 -14.70
CA ASP A 177 19.41 28.29 -15.32
C ASP A 177 18.24 28.99 -16.06
N ILE A 178 17.14 28.26 -16.28
CA ILE A 178 15.91 28.75 -16.91
C ILE A 178 15.13 29.67 -15.96
N LEU A 179 15.31 29.53 -14.64
CA LEU A 179 14.61 30.36 -13.68
C LEU A 179 15.33 31.70 -13.50
N PRO A 180 14.63 32.84 -13.65
CA PRO A 180 15.23 34.14 -13.37
C PRO A 180 15.66 34.19 -11.89
N PRO A 181 16.75 34.91 -11.58
CA PRO A 181 17.22 35.04 -10.20
C PRO A 181 16.10 35.60 -9.34
N VAL A 182 15.95 35.05 -8.13
CA VAL A 182 14.91 35.50 -7.21
C VAL A 182 15.17 36.96 -6.86
N ARG A 183 14.15 37.80 -7.04
CA ARG A 183 14.21 39.24 -6.75
C ARG A 183 13.20 39.55 -5.66
N ALA A 184 13.63 40.31 -4.65
CA ALA A 184 12.75 40.87 -3.64
C ALA A 184 12.52 42.36 -3.90
N ILE A 185 11.40 42.90 -3.43
CA ILE A 185 11.15 44.35 -3.45
C ILE A 185 11.59 44.91 -2.10
N HIS A 186 12.56 45.81 -2.10
CA HIS A 186 13.00 46.55 -0.92
C HIS A 186 12.97 48.04 -1.23
N ALA A 187 12.30 48.82 -0.38
CA ALA A 187 12.12 50.27 -0.57
C ALA A 187 11.65 50.67 -1.99
N GLY A 188 10.72 49.90 -2.56
CA GLY A 188 10.16 50.15 -3.90
C GLY A 188 11.08 49.79 -5.08
N ARG A 189 12.27 49.21 -4.84
CA ARG A 189 13.18 48.73 -5.89
C ARG A 189 13.30 47.22 -5.89
N ARG A 190 13.46 46.64 -7.09
CA ARG A 190 13.72 45.20 -7.27
C ARG A 190 15.21 44.93 -7.03
N ILE A 191 15.53 44.23 -5.95
CA ILE A 191 16.89 43.80 -5.61
C ILE A 191 17.01 42.29 -5.79
N SER A 192 18.14 41.80 -6.31
CA SER A 192 18.44 40.36 -6.34
C SER A 192 18.75 39.88 -4.93
N ILE A 193 18.10 38.80 -4.50
CA ILE A 193 18.51 38.13 -3.26
C ILE A 193 19.69 37.21 -3.60
N ALA A 194 20.90 37.58 -3.19
CA ALA A 194 22.01 36.65 -3.23
C ALA A 194 21.70 35.53 -2.23
N SER A 195 21.51 34.30 -2.72
CA SER A 195 21.45 33.13 -1.85
C SER A 195 22.86 32.93 -1.32
N GLY A 196 23.08 33.33 -0.05
CA GLY A 196 24.40 33.32 0.58
C GLY A 196 25.06 31.94 0.49
N LYS A 197 25.96 31.80 -0.47
CA LYS A 197 26.97 30.75 -0.53
C LYS A 197 28.20 31.26 -1.28
N ASP A 198 28.64 32.46 -0.92
CA ASP A 198 29.98 32.98 -1.20
C ASP A 198 30.48 33.59 0.12
N GLY A 199 31.32 32.85 0.83
CA GLY A 199 31.80 33.18 2.17
C GLY A 199 32.74 32.07 2.65
N GLU A 200 33.98 32.16 2.19
CA GLU A 200 35.16 31.64 2.88
C GLU A 200 35.39 32.42 4.18
#